data_AF-Q1MPY6-F1
#
_entry.id   AF-Q1MPY6-F1
#
_cell.length_a   1.000
_cell.length_b   1.000
_cell.length_c   1.000
_cell.angle_alpha   90.00
_cell.angle_beta   90.00
_cell.angle_gamma   90.00
#
_symmetry.space_group_name_H-M   'P 1'
#
loop_
_entity.id
_entity.type
_entity.pdbx_description
1 polymer ?
#
loop_
_entity_poly.entity_id
_entity_poly.type
_entity_poly.pdbx_seq_one_letter_code
_entity_poly.pdbx_strand_id
1 'polypeptide(L)'
;MSIRINYANELQRQEETKKISKPIQGSSFENLLSEELTATSTINPSKVLSGKSSNVEQMLLMGLAKPKAAKFVKDATLTSITEQASILLNSWDEYSSALEEGITTRGAWEKLTTIENHTKNLQGNLANIQPPNSDLESMVNELSIMAVVEKAKINRGDYML
;
A
#
# COMPACT_ATOMS: atom_id res chain seq x y z
N MET A 1 43.96 26.74 11.51
CA MET A 1 43.72 26.20 10.15
C MET A 1 43.44 24.69 10.26
N SER A 2 42.38 24.29 10.99
CA SER A 2 42.23 22.89 11.45
C SER A 2 40.89 22.24 11.06
N ILE A 3 40.06 22.93 10.26
CA ILE A 3 38.73 22.43 9.87
C ILE A 3 38.84 21.47 8.66
N ARG A 4 39.82 21.67 7.78
CA ARG A 4 39.98 20.86 6.56
C ARG A 4 40.50 19.42 6.82
N ILE A 5 41.16 19.19 7.95
CA ILE A 5 41.74 17.88 8.30
C ILE A 5 40.65 16.93 8.83
N ASN A 6 39.66 17.46 9.55
CA ASN A 6 38.58 16.65 10.11
C ASN A 6 37.63 16.12 9.01
N TYR A 7 37.38 16.90 7.96
CA TYR A 7 36.55 16.48 6.83
C TYR A 7 37.17 15.33 6.02
N ALA A 8 38.49 15.33 5.85
CA ALA A 8 39.19 14.24 5.16
C ALA A 8 39.11 12.91 5.95
N ASN A 9 39.21 12.98 7.28
CA ASN A 9 39.04 11.80 8.14
C ASN A 9 37.60 11.26 8.15
N GLU A 10 36.58 12.12 8.06
CA GLU A 10 35.18 11.67 7.96
C GLU A 10 34.84 11.00 6.64
N LEU A 11 35.39 11.49 5.52
CA LEU A 11 35.22 10.84 4.21
C LEU A 11 35.89 9.46 4.17
N GLN A 12 37.09 9.32 4.74
CA GLN A 12 37.78 8.02 4.81
C GLN A 12 37.02 7.02 5.68
N ARG A 13 36.38 7.47 6.78
CA ARG A 13 35.57 6.62 7.65
C ARG A 13 34.25 6.17 7.01
N GLN A 14 33.70 6.94 6.05
CA GLN A 14 32.53 6.52 5.27
C GLN A 14 32.88 5.46 4.21
N GLU A 15 34.10 5.44 3.68
CA GLU A 15 34.51 4.39 2.72
C GLU A 15 34.81 3.04 3.40
N GLU A 16 35.26 3.04 4.66
CA GLU A 16 35.58 1.81 5.40
C GLU A 16 34.35 1.04 5.92
N THR A 17 33.19 1.70 6.03
CA THR A 17 31.94 1.04 6.49
C THR A 17 31.10 0.41 5.37
N LYS A 18 31.48 0.61 4.10
CA LYS A 18 30.77 0.05 2.92
C LYS A 18 31.22 -1.36 2.52
N LYS A 19 32.17 -1.98 3.24
CA LYS A 19 32.80 -3.27 2.88
C LYS A 19 32.44 -4.46 3.78
N ILE A 20 31.35 -4.41 4.55
CA ILE A 20 30.86 -5.58 5.30
C ILE A 20 29.38 -5.81 5.01
N SER A 21 29.06 -6.12 3.75
CA SER A 21 27.84 -6.87 3.42
C SER A 21 28.26 -8.34 3.26
N LYS A 22 28.14 -9.10 4.35
CA LYS A 22 28.18 -10.57 4.25
C LYS A 22 26.90 -11.00 3.55
N PRO A 23 26.96 -11.90 2.55
CA PRO A 23 25.75 -12.44 1.95
C PRO A 23 24.96 -13.19 3.03
N ILE A 24 23.82 -12.63 3.40
CA ILE A 24 22.81 -13.34 4.19
C ILE A 24 22.29 -14.46 3.29
N GLN A 25 22.50 -15.70 3.73
CA GLN A 25 22.05 -16.92 3.09
C GLN A 25 20.58 -16.81 2.66
N GLY A 26 20.35 -16.72 1.34
CA GLY A 26 19.04 -16.81 0.71
C GLY A 26 18.46 -18.23 0.71
N SER A 27 18.58 -18.95 1.83
CA SER A 27 18.16 -20.35 1.94
C SER A 27 16.88 -20.52 2.76
N SER A 28 16.53 -19.55 3.59
CA SER A 28 15.46 -19.72 4.58
C SER A 28 14.06 -19.53 4.00
N PHE A 29 13.89 -18.61 3.05
CA PHE A 29 12.59 -18.36 2.42
C PHE A 29 12.25 -19.41 1.35
N GLU A 30 13.22 -19.75 0.50
CA GLU A 30 13.11 -20.81 -0.52
C GLU A 30 12.74 -22.17 0.07
N ASN A 31 13.31 -22.52 1.23
CA ASN A 31 12.97 -23.75 1.93
C ASN A 31 11.52 -23.76 2.44
N LEU A 32 11.03 -22.65 2.99
CA LEU A 32 9.64 -22.53 3.44
C LEU A 32 8.66 -22.54 2.26
N LEU A 33 9.01 -21.90 1.15
CA LEU A 33 8.20 -21.91 -0.06
C LEU A 33 8.09 -23.31 -0.67
N SER A 34 9.19 -24.07 -0.66
CA SER A 34 9.22 -25.46 -1.15
C SER A 34 8.43 -26.42 -0.27
N GLU A 35 8.41 -26.19 1.05
CA GLU A 35 7.62 -26.96 2.02
C GLU A 35 6.11 -26.77 1.78
N GLU A 36 5.67 -25.53 1.53
CA GLU A 36 4.26 -25.23 1.19
C GLU A 36 3.85 -25.78 -0.19
N LEU A 37 4.70 -25.64 -1.22
CA LEU A 37 4.41 -26.18 -2.55
C LEU A 37 4.27 -27.71 -2.56
N THR A 38 5.03 -28.40 -1.71
CA THR A 38 4.94 -29.87 -1.56
C THR A 38 3.76 -30.30 -0.69
N ALA A 39 3.42 -29.55 0.36
CA ALA A 39 2.24 -29.81 1.20
C ALA A 39 0.91 -29.69 0.44
N THR A 40 0.86 -28.88 -0.62
CA THR A 40 -0.37 -28.65 -1.42
C THR A 40 -0.65 -29.76 -2.45
N SER A 41 0.27 -30.71 -2.68
CA SER A 41 0.14 -31.76 -3.73
C SER A 41 -0.41 -33.11 -3.24
N THR A 42 -0.95 -33.23 -2.02
CA THR A 42 -1.57 -34.51 -1.59
C THR A 42 -2.84 -34.30 -0.78
N ILE A 43 -3.89 -33.82 -1.45
CA ILE A 43 -5.26 -33.91 -0.93
C ILE A 43 -5.99 -34.98 -1.73
N ASN A 44 -5.89 -36.23 -1.25
CA ASN A 44 -6.69 -37.35 -1.74
C ASN A 44 -7.96 -37.41 -0.85
N PRO A 45 -9.17 -37.11 -1.35
CA PRO A 45 -10.35 -36.87 -0.51
C PRO A 45 -11.08 -38.16 -0.13
N SER A 46 -10.36 -39.15 0.39
CA SER A 46 -10.97 -40.35 0.96
C SER A 46 -9.99 -41.06 1.89
N LYS A 47 -10.32 -41.07 3.19
CA LYS A 47 -9.72 -41.83 4.30
C LYS A 47 -8.96 -40.97 5.29
N VAL A 48 -9.67 -40.49 6.31
CA VAL A 48 -9.28 -40.60 7.73
C VAL A 48 -10.48 -40.23 8.62
N LEU A 49 -11.25 -41.24 9.02
CA LEU A 49 -11.84 -41.24 10.36
C LEU A 49 -10.86 -41.96 11.28
N SER A 50 -10.78 -41.48 12.51
CA SER A 50 -10.00 -41.99 13.64
C SER A 50 -8.52 -41.59 13.65
N GLY A 51 -8.28 -40.51 14.40
CA GLY A 51 -6.96 -40.07 14.80
C GLY A 51 -7.08 -38.72 15.47
N LYS A 52 -6.94 -38.70 16.81
CA LYS A 52 -6.81 -37.52 17.68
C LYS A 52 -6.21 -36.31 16.93
N SER A 53 -7.06 -35.40 16.44
CA SER A 53 -6.66 -34.12 15.88
C SER A 53 -7.23 -33.03 16.78
N SER A 54 -6.29 -32.30 17.39
CA SER A 54 -6.29 -30.87 17.60
C SER A 54 -7.66 -30.14 17.66
N ASN A 55 -7.92 -29.49 18.79
CA ASN A 55 -9.00 -28.50 18.99
C ASN A 55 -9.04 -27.36 17.94
N VAL A 56 -8.08 -27.29 17.01
CA VAL A 56 -8.00 -26.28 15.94
C VAL A 56 -9.03 -26.53 14.84
N GLU A 57 -9.38 -27.79 14.54
CA GLU A 57 -10.40 -28.12 13.52
C GLU A 57 -11.82 -27.72 13.97
N GLN A 58 -12.12 -27.83 15.27
CA GLN A 58 -13.37 -27.30 15.83
C GLN A 58 -13.41 -25.77 15.81
N MET A 59 -12.26 -25.09 15.92
CA MET A 59 -12.19 -23.63 15.80
C MET A 59 -12.41 -23.16 14.36
N LEU A 60 -11.86 -23.86 13.36
CA LEU A 60 -12.14 -23.59 11.95
C LEU A 60 -13.61 -23.85 11.59
N LEU A 61 -14.20 -24.94 12.10
CA LEU A 61 -15.60 -25.27 11.82
C LEU A 61 -16.59 -24.30 12.50
N MET A 62 -16.24 -23.76 13.68
CA MET A 62 -17.01 -22.70 14.34
C MET A 62 -16.89 -21.35 13.60
N GLY A 63 -15.81 -21.13 12.85
CA GLY A 63 -15.60 -19.96 11.98
C GLY A 63 -16.43 -19.98 10.69
N LEU A 64 -17.00 -21.13 10.30
CA LEU A 64 -17.97 -21.26 9.20
C LEU A 64 -19.42 -21.00 9.65
N ALA A 65 -19.63 -20.46 10.86
CA ALA A 65 -20.91 -19.90 11.24
C ALA A 65 -21.31 -18.86 10.18
N LYS A 66 -22.28 -19.27 9.34
CA LYS A 66 -22.90 -18.52 8.26
C LYS A 66 -22.82 -17.03 8.57
N PRO A 67 -22.19 -16.18 7.72
CA PRO A 67 -22.30 -14.76 7.92
C PRO A 67 -23.79 -14.46 7.94
N LYS A 68 -24.28 -14.06 9.12
CA LYS A 68 -25.60 -13.48 9.28
C LYS A 68 -25.59 -12.36 8.26
N ALA A 69 -26.31 -12.54 7.15
CA ALA A 69 -26.34 -11.59 6.06
C ALA A 69 -26.63 -10.24 6.71
N ALA A 70 -25.58 -9.44 6.84
CA ALA A 70 -25.72 -8.07 7.27
C ALA A 70 -26.67 -7.51 6.23
N LYS A 71 -27.84 -7.06 6.66
CA LYS A 71 -28.62 -6.16 5.84
C LYS A 71 -27.66 -5.03 5.52
N PHE A 72 -27.09 -5.05 4.32
CA PHE A 72 -26.51 -3.87 3.72
C PHE A 72 -27.69 -2.93 3.53
N VAL A 73 -28.07 -2.26 4.61
CA VAL A 73 -28.71 -0.96 4.49
C VAL A 73 -27.72 -0.20 3.66
N LYS A 74 -28.11 0.10 2.42
CA LYS A 74 -27.33 0.86 1.47
C LYS A 74 -27.16 2.23 2.13
N ASP A 75 -26.12 2.35 2.94
CA ASP A 75 -25.87 3.55 3.69
C ASP A 75 -25.51 4.58 2.64
N ALA A 76 -26.38 5.58 2.47
CA ALA A 76 -26.20 6.59 1.44
C ALA A 76 -24.84 7.29 1.59
N THR A 77 -24.34 7.34 2.84
CA THR A 77 -23.00 7.77 3.22
C THR A 77 -21.92 6.89 2.58
N LEU A 78 -21.95 5.58 2.82
CA LEU A 78 -20.97 4.64 2.28
C LEU A 78 -20.96 4.65 0.74
N THR A 79 -22.14 4.74 0.11
CA THR A 79 -22.26 4.84 -1.35
C THR A 79 -21.58 6.11 -1.88
N SER A 80 -21.85 7.25 -1.22
CA SER A 80 -21.23 8.53 -1.59
C SER A 80 -19.71 8.51 -1.44
N ILE A 81 -19.20 7.89 -0.37
CA ILE A 81 -17.76 7.74 -0.11
C ILE A 81 -17.11 6.85 -1.16
N THR A 82 -17.74 5.73 -1.53
CA THR A 82 -17.23 4.85 -2.58
C THR A 82 -17.20 5.55 -3.95
N GLU A 83 -18.20 6.38 -4.23
CA GLU A 83 -18.26 7.16 -5.48
C GLU A 83 -17.16 8.23 -5.51
N GLN A 84 -16.95 8.96 -4.42
CA GLN A 84 -15.86 9.94 -4.30
C GLN A 84 -14.47 9.29 -4.38
N ALA A 85 -14.29 8.12 -3.75
CA ALA A 85 -13.06 7.35 -3.88
C ALA A 85 -12.83 6.94 -5.34
N SER A 86 -13.89 6.54 -6.06
CA SER A 86 -13.80 6.22 -7.50
C SER A 86 -13.41 7.44 -8.33
N ILE A 87 -13.98 8.61 -8.04
CA ILE A 87 -13.62 9.88 -8.69
C ILE A 87 -12.14 10.23 -8.44
N LEU A 88 -11.67 10.06 -7.21
CA LEU A 88 -10.27 10.31 -6.84
C LEU A 88 -9.32 9.38 -7.60
N LEU A 89 -9.62 8.08 -7.64
CA LEU A 89 -8.80 7.10 -8.36
C LEU A 89 -8.81 7.35 -9.88
N ASN A 90 -9.97 7.70 -10.45
CA ASN A 90 -10.07 8.07 -11.86
C ASN A 90 -9.26 9.35 -12.16
N SER A 91 -9.25 10.32 -11.25
CA SER A 91 -8.42 11.54 -11.40
C SER A 91 -6.92 11.21 -11.43
N TRP A 92 -6.49 10.22 -10.64
CA TRP A 92 -5.12 9.71 -10.66
C TRP A 92 -4.77 8.98 -11.96
N ASP A 93 -5.69 8.18 -12.49
CA ASP A 93 -5.52 7.49 -13.76
C ASP A 93 -5.44 8.49 -14.93
N GLU A 94 -6.31 9.48 -14.94
CA GLU A 94 -6.28 10.60 -15.89
C GLU A 94 -5.02 11.46 -15.78
N TYR A 95 -4.41 11.54 -14.59
CA TYR A 95 -3.13 12.21 -14.39
C TYR A 95 -1.98 11.37 -14.96
N SER A 96 -1.95 10.07 -14.66
CA SER A 96 -0.95 9.13 -15.18
C SER A 96 -0.98 9.07 -16.71
N SER A 97 -2.18 8.91 -17.29
CA SER A 97 -2.37 8.86 -18.75
C SER A 97 -1.90 10.17 -19.40
N ALA A 98 -2.26 11.31 -18.83
CA ALA A 98 -1.82 12.60 -19.36
C ALA A 98 -0.30 12.79 -19.25
N LEU A 99 0.34 12.22 -18.22
CA LEU A 99 1.79 12.24 -18.08
C LEU A 99 2.48 11.44 -19.20
N GLU A 100 1.94 10.27 -19.56
CA GLU A 100 2.42 9.46 -20.68
C GLU A 100 2.23 10.16 -22.03
N GLU A 101 1.13 10.90 -22.19
CA GLU A 101 0.84 11.70 -23.40
C GLU A 101 1.66 12.99 -23.51
N GLY A 102 2.48 13.32 -22.50
CA GLY A 102 3.32 14.52 -22.51
C GLY A 102 2.57 15.81 -22.13
N ILE A 103 1.71 15.74 -21.12
CA ILE A 103 1.03 16.92 -20.57
C ILE A 103 2.02 18.02 -20.18
N THR A 104 1.64 19.27 -20.42
CA THR A 104 2.42 20.42 -19.96
C THR A 104 2.56 20.42 -18.44
N THR A 105 3.68 20.94 -17.93
CA THR A 105 3.92 21.14 -16.49
C THR A 105 2.75 21.83 -15.78
N ARG A 106 2.17 22.86 -16.43
CA ARG A 106 1.00 23.57 -15.90
C ARG A 106 -0.22 22.64 -15.81
N GLY A 107 -0.50 21.88 -16.86
CA GLY A 107 -1.63 20.94 -16.87
C GLY A 107 -1.48 19.83 -15.82
N ALA A 108 -0.27 19.30 -15.64
CA ALA A 108 0.04 18.33 -14.58
C ALA A 108 -0.25 18.93 -13.19
N TRP A 109 0.14 20.18 -12.96
CA TRP A 109 -0.09 20.88 -11.70
C TRP A 109 -1.57 21.15 -11.42
N GLU A 110 -2.34 21.53 -12.45
CA GLU A 110 -3.79 21.70 -12.37
C GLU A 110 -4.48 20.37 -12.01
N LYS A 111 -4.12 19.26 -12.66
CA LYS A 111 -4.64 17.92 -12.33
C LYS A 111 -4.31 17.49 -10.90
N LEU A 112 -3.07 17.68 -10.43
CA LEU A 112 -2.70 17.37 -9.04
C LEU A 112 -3.44 18.23 -8.02
N THR A 113 -3.76 19.48 -8.36
CA THR A 113 -4.57 20.35 -7.50
C THR A 113 -6.02 19.86 -7.41
N THR A 114 -6.58 19.38 -8.51
CA THR A 114 -7.89 18.71 -8.51
C THR A 114 -7.87 17.45 -7.63
N ILE A 115 -6.86 16.61 -7.76
CA ILE A 115 -6.66 15.41 -6.93
C ILE A 115 -6.59 15.77 -5.44
N GLU A 116 -5.83 16.81 -5.05
CA GLU A 116 -5.77 17.28 -3.67
C GLU A 116 -7.13 17.74 -3.14
N ASN A 117 -7.92 18.43 -3.96
CA ASN A 117 -9.26 18.87 -3.58
C ASN A 117 -10.21 17.68 -3.37
N HIS A 118 -10.18 16.69 -4.26
CA HIS A 118 -10.93 15.45 -4.10
C HIS A 118 -10.51 14.69 -2.83
N THR A 119 -9.21 14.63 -2.56
CA THR A 119 -8.65 13.98 -1.37
C THR A 119 -9.12 14.65 -0.08
N LYS A 120 -9.08 16.00 -0.02
CA LYS A 120 -9.59 16.77 1.14
C LYS A 120 -11.09 16.58 1.36
N ASN A 121 -11.86 16.55 0.27
CA ASN A 121 -13.31 16.31 0.34
C ASN A 121 -13.59 14.92 0.91
N LEU A 122 -12.89 13.90 0.40
CA LEU A 122 -13.04 12.52 0.84
C LEU A 122 -12.61 12.34 2.30
N GLN A 123 -11.49 12.94 2.74
CA GLN A 123 -11.08 12.95 4.15
C GLN A 123 -12.15 13.57 5.06
N GLY A 124 -12.72 14.71 4.64
CA GLY A 124 -13.80 15.37 5.37
C GLY A 124 -15.03 14.49 5.51
N ASN A 125 -15.39 13.74 4.47
CA ASN A 125 -16.54 12.83 4.50
C ASN A 125 -16.26 11.56 5.30
N LEU A 126 -15.03 11.04 5.26
CA LEU A 126 -14.60 9.89 6.04
C LEU A 126 -14.67 10.14 7.55
N ALA A 127 -14.24 11.33 7.99
CA ALA A 127 -14.27 11.73 9.39
C ALA A 127 -15.69 11.76 9.99
N ASN A 128 -16.73 11.83 9.15
CA ASN A 128 -18.12 11.84 9.56
C ASN A 128 -18.77 10.43 9.60
N ILE A 129 -18.05 9.37 9.23
CA ILE A 129 -18.56 8.00 9.25
C ILE A 129 -18.46 7.43 10.68
N GLN A 130 -19.51 6.74 11.12
CA GLN A 130 -19.49 5.94 12.34
C GLN A 130 -19.92 4.49 12.04
N PRO A 131 -19.12 3.48 12.44
CA PRO A 131 -17.79 3.60 13.06
C PRO A 131 -16.73 4.15 12.07
N PRO A 132 -15.70 4.86 12.56
CA PRO A 132 -14.61 5.34 11.70
C PRO A 132 -13.89 4.17 11.03
N ASN A 133 -13.46 4.36 9.79
CA ASN A 133 -12.74 3.37 9.00
C ASN A 133 -11.28 3.82 8.81
N SER A 134 -10.40 3.36 9.70
CA SER A 134 -8.97 3.72 9.71
C SER A 134 -8.24 3.29 8.44
N ASP A 135 -8.64 2.20 7.81
CA ASP A 135 -7.96 1.66 6.64
C ASP A 135 -8.21 2.57 5.43
N LEU A 136 -9.46 2.97 5.22
CA LEU A 136 -9.82 3.96 4.20
C LEU A 136 -9.16 5.32 4.48
N GLU A 137 -9.09 5.75 5.74
CA GLU A 137 -8.41 7.01 6.11
C GLU A 137 -6.92 6.96 5.75
N SER A 138 -6.25 5.84 6.04
CA SER A 138 -4.83 5.63 5.68
C SER A 138 -4.62 5.67 4.18
N MET A 139 -5.46 4.98 3.40
CA MET A 139 -5.37 4.97 1.93
C MET A 139 -5.52 6.38 1.34
N VAL A 140 -6.51 7.14 1.81
CA VAL A 140 -6.74 8.52 1.34
C VAL A 140 -5.58 9.44 1.75
N ASN A 141 -5.00 9.22 2.93
CA ASN A 141 -3.82 9.95 3.37
C ASN A 141 -2.58 9.63 2.50
N GLU A 142 -2.35 8.37 2.16
CA GLU A 142 -1.26 7.97 1.25
C GLU A 142 -1.41 8.62 -0.13
N LEU A 143 -2.63 8.63 -0.69
CA LEU A 143 -2.92 9.34 -1.95
C LEU A 143 -2.66 10.86 -1.82
N SER A 144 -2.95 11.46 -0.66
CA SER A 144 -2.61 12.86 -0.40
C SER A 144 -1.10 13.10 -0.45
N ILE A 145 -0.33 12.23 0.23
CA ILE A 145 1.13 12.31 0.27
C ILE A 145 1.70 12.16 -1.13
N MET A 146 1.19 11.23 -1.93
CA MET A 146 1.59 11.05 -3.33
C MET A 146 1.37 12.32 -4.15
N ALA A 147 0.24 12.99 -4.00
CA ALA A 147 -0.04 14.24 -4.73
C ALA A 147 0.97 15.34 -4.37
N VAL A 148 1.31 15.48 -3.09
CA VAL A 148 2.29 16.46 -2.61
C VAL A 148 3.70 16.14 -3.16
N VAL A 149 4.10 14.87 -3.11
CA VAL A 149 5.39 14.44 -3.65
C VAL A 149 5.45 14.69 -5.16
N GLU A 150 4.37 14.43 -5.89
CA GLU A 150 4.32 14.71 -7.33
C GLU A 150 4.45 16.19 -7.66
N LYS A 151 3.76 17.07 -6.92
CA LYS A 151 3.95 18.51 -7.07
C LYS A 151 5.40 18.93 -6.79
N ALA A 152 6.06 18.29 -5.82
CA ALA A 152 7.47 18.55 -5.54
C ALA A 152 8.38 18.12 -6.71
N LYS A 153 8.11 16.96 -7.34
CA LYS A 153 8.83 16.51 -8.55
C LYS A 153 8.66 17.47 -9.72
N ILE A 154 7.44 17.96 -9.93
CA ILE A 154 7.15 18.98 -10.94
C ILE A 154 7.94 20.27 -10.68
N ASN A 155 7.92 20.78 -9.45
CA ASN A 155 8.64 22.01 -9.09
C ASN A 155 10.16 21.86 -9.24
N ARG A 156 10.69 20.64 -9.09
CA ARG A 156 12.11 20.33 -9.31
C ARG A 156 12.48 20.28 -10.81
N GLY A 157 11.50 20.17 -11.69
CA GLY A 157 11.72 20.04 -13.13
C GLY A 157 12.02 18.61 -13.58
N ASP A 158 11.68 17.58 -12.79
CA ASP A 158 11.91 16.17 -13.17
C ASP A 158 11.16 15.77 -14.46
N TYR A 159 10.13 16.54 -14.83
CA TYR A 159 9.30 16.33 -16.01
C TYR A 159 9.73 17.15 -17.24
N MET A 160 10.90 17.81 -17.20
CA MET A 160 11.48 18.46 -18.36
C MET A 160 12.38 17.47 -19.12
N LEU A 161 11.80 16.77 -20.10
CA LEU A 161 12.52 16.07 -21.17
C LEU A 161 11.92 16.46 -22.52
#